data_AF-A0A436FVE0-F1
#
_entry.id   AF-A0A436FVE0-F1
#
_cell.length_a   1.000
_cell.length_b   1.000
_cell.length_c   1.000
_cell.angle_alpha   90.00
_cell.angle_beta   90.00
_cell.angle_gamma   90.00
#
_symmetry.space_group_name_H-M   'P 1'
#
loop_
_entity.id
_entity.type
_entity.pdbx_description
1 polymer ?
#
loop_
_entity_poly.entity_id
_entity_poly.type
_entity_poly.pdbx_seq_one_letter_code
_entity_poly.pdbx_strand_id
1 'polypeptide(L)'
;MIFDSYEAYRAANFTPKVCILGSGPAGTTIARKLGAAGIPVVVMEAGPREFSDESQDFYRGSTVGDFYFDLDITRLRLMGGSSNHWAGWCRVLDKQDFEPKAWVPDTGWPIRRTDIEPYLPE
;
A
#
# COMPACT_ATOMS: atom_id res chain seq x y z
N MET A 1 -5.82 -15.61 -9.66
CA MET A 1 -5.82 -15.25 -11.10
C MET A 1 -5.34 -13.83 -11.21
N ILE A 2 -4.54 -13.52 -12.24
CA ILE A 2 -4.16 -12.14 -12.55
C ILE A 2 -4.86 -11.78 -13.85
N PHE A 3 -5.49 -10.61 -13.88
CA PHE A 3 -6.18 -10.08 -15.05
C PHE A 3 -5.38 -8.88 -15.56
N ASP A 4 -5.06 -8.87 -16.85
CA ASP A 4 -4.28 -7.78 -17.46
C ASP A 4 -5.14 -6.60 -17.92
N SER A 5 -6.47 -6.72 -17.79
CA SER A 5 -7.40 -5.62 -18.03
C SER A 5 -8.67 -5.74 -17.20
N TYR A 6 -9.40 -4.64 -17.09
CA TYR A 6 -10.70 -4.60 -16.43
C TYR A 6 -11.74 -5.47 -17.16
N GLU A 7 -11.69 -5.53 -18.50
CA GLU A 7 -12.56 -6.35 -19.33
C GLU A 7 -12.33 -7.83 -19.05
N ALA A 8 -11.07 -8.26 -18.94
CA ALA A 8 -10.72 -9.64 -18.59
C ALA A 8 -11.20 -10.00 -17.18
N TYR A 9 -11.05 -9.09 -16.22
CA TYR A 9 -11.60 -9.25 -14.87
C TYR A 9 -13.13 -9.39 -14.88
N ARG A 10 -13.83 -8.52 -15.62
CA ARG A 10 -15.29 -8.59 -15.76
C ARG A 10 -15.75 -9.88 -16.40
N ALA A 11 -15.08 -10.33 -17.47
CA ALA A 11 -15.41 -11.57 -18.17
C ALA A 11 -15.26 -12.82 -17.29
N ALA A 12 -14.37 -12.76 -16.28
CA ALA A 12 -14.19 -13.86 -15.33
C ALA A 12 -15.37 -14.04 -14.36
N ASN A 13 -16.32 -13.11 -14.31
CA ASN A 13 -17.48 -13.14 -13.40
C ASN A 13 -17.09 -13.43 -11.94
N PHE A 14 -15.92 -12.93 -11.51
CA PHE A 14 -15.46 -13.10 -10.14
C PHE A 14 -16.29 -12.22 -9.19
N THR A 15 -16.70 -12.77 -8.05
CA THR A 15 -17.55 -12.11 -7.05
C THR A 15 -16.79 -11.89 -5.74
N PRO A 16 -15.84 -10.93 -5.70
CA PRO A 16 -15.08 -10.64 -4.50
C PRO A 16 -16.00 -10.06 -3.41
N LYS A 17 -15.72 -10.41 -2.16
CA LYS A 17 -16.32 -9.77 -0.97
C LYS A 17 -15.55 -8.53 -0.54
N VAL A 18 -14.28 -8.44 -0.92
CA VAL A 18 -13.38 -7.33 -0.60
C VAL A 18 -12.65 -6.87 -1.85
N CYS A 19 -12.62 -5.55 -2.08
CA CYS A 19 -11.81 -4.91 -3.10
C CYS A 19 -10.71 -4.11 -2.42
N ILE A 20 -9.45 -4.35 -2.80
CA ILE A 20 -8.28 -3.62 -2.33
C ILE A 20 -7.76 -2.78 -3.49
N LEU A 21 -7.61 -1.48 -3.27
CA LEU A 21 -7.04 -0.56 -4.23
C LEU A 21 -5.56 -0.34 -3.89
N GLY A 22 -4.67 -0.77 -4.78
CA GLY A 22 -3.23 -0.73 -4.63
C GLY A 22 -2.63 -2.09 -4.23
N SER A 23 -1.62 -2.50 -4.98
CA SER A 23 -0.89 -3.78 -4.82
C SER A 23 0.40 -3.66 -4.02
N GLY A 24 0.64 -2.51 -3.36
CA GLY A 24 1.79 -2.30 -2.48
C GLY A 24 1.81 -3.24 -1.26
N PRO A 25 2.84 -3.14 -0.40
CA PRO A 25 3.03 -4.05 0.73
C PRO A 25 1.79 -4.22 1.61
N ALA A 26 1.12 -3.13 1.98
CA ALA A 26 -0.09 -3.18 2.79
C ALA A 26 -1.23 -3.93 2.08
N GLY A 27 -1.53 -3.57 0.83
CA GLY A 27 -2.61 -4.17 0.04
C GLY A 27 -2.38 -5.66 -0.21
N THR A 28 -1.15 -6.04 -0.57
CA THR A 28 -0.77 -7.44 -0.78
C THR A 28 -0.81 -8.25 0.52
N THR A 29 -0.36 -7.69 1.65
CA THR A 29 -0.46 -8.37 2.96
C THR A 29 -1.91 -8.65 3.34
N ILE A 30 -2.79 -7.65 3.19
CA ILE A 30 -4.23 -7.82 3.47
C ILE A 30 -4.84 -8.86 2.53
N ALA A 31 -4.54 -8.80 1.22
CA ALA A 31 -5.03 -9.75 0.24
C ALA A 31 -4.62 -11.19 0.58
N ARG A 32 -3.36 -11.40 0.99
CA ARG A 32 -2.85 -12.71 1.39
C ARG A 32 -3.56 -13.24 2.64
N LYS A 33 -3.77 -12.41 3.66
CA LYS A 33 -4.46 -12.80 4.90
C LYS A 33 -5.93 -13.14 4.63
N LEU A 34 -6.64 -12.33 3.86
CA LEU A 34 -8.03 -12.59 3.46
C LEU A 34 -8.15 -13.85 2.60
N GLY A 35 -7.25 -14.02 1.63
CA GLY A 35 -7.21 -15.20 0.78
C GLY A 35 -6.95 -16.49 1.57
N ALA A 36 -6.01 -16.46 2.53
CA ALA A 36 -5.76 -17.58 3.43
C ALA A 36 -6.96 -17.93 4.32
N ALA A 37 -7.79 -16.93 4.67
CA ALA A 37 -9.05 -17.13 5.38
C ALA A 37 -10.22 -17.58 4.48
N GLY A 38 -9.98 -17.82 3.19
CA GLY A 38 -11.01 -18.20 2.22
C GLY A 38 -11.97 -17.07 1.84
N ILE A 39 -11.63 -15.81 2.14
CA ILE A 39 -12.43 -14.64 1.78
C ILE A 39 -12.08 -14.24 0.33
N PRO A 40 -13.05 -14.24 -0.60
CA PRO A 40 -12.80 -13.82 -1.98
C PRO A 40 -12.39 -12.34 -2.02
N VAL A 41 -11.18 -12.07 -2.48
CA VAL A 41 -10.59 -10.73 -2.52
C VAL A 41 -10.09 -10.45 -3.94
N VAL A 42 -10.28 -9.21 -4.39
CA VAL A 42 -9.65 -8.68 -5.60
C VAL A 42 -8.71 -7.54 -5.21
N VAL A 43 -7.53 -7.50 -5.84
CA VAL A 43 -6.60 -6.39 -5.75
C VAL A 43 -6.60 -5.69 -7.10
N MET A 44 -6.82 -4.38 -7.10
CA MET A 44 -6.76 -3.53 -8.29
C MET A 44 -5.55 -2.63 -8.17
N GLU A 45 -4.60 -2.77 -9.09
CA GLU A 45 -3.47 -1.87 -9.23
C GLU A 45 -3.74 -0.89 -10.37
N ALA A 46 -3.41 0.37 -10.14
CA ALA A 46 -3.61 1.42 -11.14
C ALA A 46 -2.49 1.39 -12.19
N GLY A 47 -1.32 0.86 -11.82
CA GLY A 47 -0.18 0.68 -12.69
C GLY A 47 -0.08 -0.71 -13.36
N PRO A 48 0.74 -0.80 -14.42
CA PRO A 48 1.13 -2.06 -15.04
C PRO A 48 2.01 -2.94 -14.14
N ARG A 49 2.39 -4.14 -14.62
CA ARG A 49 3.35 -5.01 -13.92
C ARG A 49 4.78 -4.46 -13.93
N GLU A 50 5.17 -3.91 -15.07
CA GLU A 50 6.48 -3.30 -15.31
C GLU A 50 6.32 -1.78 -15.35
N PHE A 51 7.38 -1.04 -15.03
CA PHE A 51 7.35 0.42 -15.07
C PHE A 51 6.98 0.98 -16.46
N SER A 52 6.19 2.06 -16.50
CA SER A 52 5.97 2.85 -17.71
C SER A 52 5.85 4.34 -17.38
N ASP A 53 6.42 5.19 -18.24
CA ASP A 53 6.33 6.65 -18.09
C ASP A 53 4.87 7.12 -18.14
N GLU A 54 4.06 6.53 -19.02
CA GLU A 54 2.62 6.85 -19.13
C GLU A 54 1.88 6.59 -17.82
N SER A 55 2.15 5.48 -17.14
CA SER A 55 1.51 5.21 -15.86
C SER A 55 2.02 6.15 -14.77
N GLN A 56 3.31 6.45 -14.81
CA GLN A 56 4.00 7.25 -13.81
C GLN A 56 3.66 8.74 -13.88
N ASP A 57 3.34 9.27 -15.07
CA ASP A 57 2.96 10.68 -15.30
C ASP A 57 1.76 11.10 -14.42
N PHE A 58 0.87 10.16 -14.05
CA PHE A 58 -0.23 10.40 -13.09
C PHE A 58 0.23 10.82 -11.69
N TYR A 59 1.48 10.55 -11.31
CA TYR A 59 2.05 10.95 -10.02
C TYR A 59 2.81 12.27 -10.07
N ARG A 60 2.89 12.93 -11.24
CA ARG A 60 3.48 14.27 -11.32
C ARG A 60 2.65 15.26 -10.54
N GLY A 61 3.33 16.12 -9.80
CA GLY A 61 2.72 17.17 -9.01
C GLY A 61 3.76 18.10 -8.44
N SER A 62 3.31 19.14 -7.76
CA SER A 62 4.18 20.08 -7.08
C SER A 62 4.27 19.76 -5.59
N THR A 63 5.49 19.75 -5.07
CA THR A 63 5.76 19.82 -3.64
C THR A 63 5.75 21.28 -3.21
N VAL A 64 5.08 21.58 -2.10
CA VAL A 64 5.07 22.92 -1.48
C VAL A 64 5.48 22.82 -0.02
N GLY A 65 6.17 23.84 0.49
CA GLY A 65 6.71 23.86 1.86
C GLY A 65 8.20 23.51 1.90
N ASP A 66 8.58 22.61 2.81
CA ASP A 66 9.96 22.13 2.91
C ASP A 66 10.39 21.38 1.65
N PHE A 67 11.68 21.42 1.35
CA PHE A 67 12.23 20.70 0.22
C PHE A 67 11.93 19.19 0.34
N TYR A 68 11.38 18.63 -0.74
CA TYR A 68 11.17 17.21 -0.92
C TYR A 68 11.45 16.86 -2.38
N PHE A 69 11.81 15.60 -2.64
CA PHE A 69 11.98 15.09 -4.00
C PHE A 69 10.65 15.10 -4.77
N ASP A 70 10.74 15.01 -6.10
CA ASP A 70 9.54 14.98 -6.94
C ASP A 70 8.65 13.75 -6.63
N LEU A 71 7.33 13.92 -6.72
CA LEU A 71 6.35 12.92 -6.30
C LEU A 71 6.39 11.66 -7.17
N ASP A 72 6.63 11.83 -8.46
CA ASP A 72 6.81 10.77 -9.47
C ASP A 72 8.20 10.12 -9.40
N ILE A 73 9.08 10.56 -8.50
CA ILE A 73 10.34 9.87 -8.17
C ILE A 73 10.19 9.08 -6.87
N THR A 74 9.41 9.59 -5.91
CA THR A 74 9.27 9.01 -4.55
C THR A 74 8.15 7.98 -4.43
N ARG A 75 7.25 7.92 -5.40
CA ARG A 75 6.15 6.94 -5.46
C ARG A 75 6.24 6.21 -6.78
N LEU A 76 5.83 4.94 -6.81
CA LEU A 76 5.77 4.19 -8.05
C LEU A 76 4.36 3.69 -8.31
N ARG A 77 3.89 3.85 -9.56
CA ARG A 77 2.58 3.39 -10.02
C ARG A 77 2.75 2.14 -10.89
N LEU A 78 3.04 1.03 -10.25
CA LEU A 78 3.14 -0.32 -10.84
C LEU A 78 2.85 -1.38 -9.77
N MET A 79 2.77 -2.64 -10.17
CA MET A 79 2.62 -3.77 -9.25
C MET A 79 3.66 -3.74 -8.13
N GLY A 80 3.22 -3.78 -6.87
CA GLY A 80 4.06 -3.66 -5.68
C GLY A 80 4.34 -2.22 -5.21
N GLY A 81 4.03 -1.21 -6.03
CA GLY A 81 4.19 0.19 -5.67
C GLY A 81 5.61 0.56 -5.23
N SER A 82 5.74 1.39 -4.21
CA SER A 82 7.05 1.86 -3.73
C SER A 82 7.97 0.77 -3.16
N SER A 83 7.50 -0.46 -2.89
CA SER A 83 8.44 -1.50 -2.45
C SER A 83 9.47 -1.90 -3.52
N ASN A 84 9.24 -1.52 -4.78
CA ASN A 84 10.18 -1.71 -5.87
C ASN A 84 11.47 -0.85 -5.73
N HIS A 85 11.50 0.17 -4.87
CA HIS A 85 12.70 1.00 -4.66
C HIS A 85 12.96 1.45 -3.20
N TRP A 86 12.18 1.00 -2.23
CA TRP A 86 12.22 1.47 -0.83
C TRP A 86 13.45 1.05 -0.01
N ALA A 87 14.44 0.41 -0.64
CA ALA A 87 15.66 -0.12 -0.01
C ALA A 87 15.47 -1.14 1.14
N GLY A 88 14.24 -1.55 1.47
CA GLY A 88 13.95 -2.60 2.46
C GLY A 88 14.13 -2.18 3.92
N TRP A 89 14.14 -0.87 4.21
CA TRP A 89 14.28 -0.37 5.58
C TRP A 89 12.98 -0.51 6.36
N CYS A 90 12.83 -1.64 7.07
CA CYS A 90 11.65 -1.97 7.87
C CYS A 90 11.94 -1.83 9.38
N ARG A 91 12.02 -0.60 9.88
CA ARG A 91 12.20 -0.36 11.32
C ARG A 91 10.88 -0.53 12.06
N VAL A 92 10.92 -1.26 13.17
CA VAL A 92 9.79 -1.40 14.08
C VAL A 92 9.53 -0.05 14.78
N LEU A 93 8.26 0.35 14.85
CA LEU A 93 7.83 1.54 15.58
C LEU A 93 8.11 1.39 17.08
N ASP A 94 8.53 2.48 17.71
CA ASP A 94 8.75 2.55 19.15
C ASP A 94 7.42 2.82 19.88
N LYS A 95 7.34 2.51 21.19
CA LYS A 95 6.12 2.76 21.98
C LYS A 95 5.61 4.19 21.84
N GLN A 96 6.51 5.17 21.81
CA GLN A 96 6.19 6.59 21.75
C GLN A 96 5.57 7.02 20.40
N ASP A 97 5.72 6.24 19.33
CA ASP A 97 5.08 6.53 18.04
C ASP A 97 3.55 6.37 18.11
N PHE A 98 3.06 5.60 19.07
CA PHE A 98 1.63 5.37 19.32
C PHE A 98 1.00 6.38 20.28
N GLU A 99 1.81 7.11 21.04
CA GLU A 99 1.33 8.01 22.10
C GLU A 99 0.95 9.39 21.54
N PRO A 100 -0.04 10.08 22.14
CA PRO A 100 -0.38 11.45 21.76
C PRO A 100 0.79 12.41 22.07
N LYS A 101 0.99 13.40 21.20
CA LYS A 101 2.06 14.40 21.29
C LYS A 101 1.47 15.75 21.69
N ALA A 102 1.89 16.28 22.83
CA ALA A 102 1.36 17.54 23.38
C ALA A 102 1.50 18.76 22.44
N TRP A 103 2.45 18.70 21.50
CA TRP A 103 2.76 19.76 20.55
C TRP A 103 2.17 19.54 19.14
N VAL A 104 1.43 18.46 18.90
CA VAL A 104 0.78 18.17 17.60
C VAL A 104 -0.67 17.72 17.83
N PRO A 105 -1.66 18.45 17.30
CA PRO A 105 -3.07 18.04 17.42
C PRO A 105 -3.33 16.72 16.69
N ASP A 106 -4.40 16.03 17.07
CA ASP A 106 -4.89 14.80 16.43
C ASP A 106 -3.84 13.69 16.30
N THR A 107 -2.95 13.59 17.30
CA THR A 107 -1.97 12.51 17.43
C THR A 107 -2.38 11.49 18.49
N GLY A 108 -1.74 10.32 18.44
CA GLY A 108 -2.07 9.17 19.26
C GLY A 108 -2.87 8.16 18.47
N TRP A 109 -2.37 6.93 18.44
CA TRP A 109 -3.03 5.83 17.74
C TRP A 109 -4.04 5.14 18.65
N PRO A 110 -5.12 4.57 18.09
CA PRO A 110 -6.07 3.75 18.86
C PRO A 110 -5.51 2.36 19.22
N ILE A 111 -4.25 2.09 18.84
CA ILE A 111 -3.50 0.87 19.12
C ILE A 111 -2.17 1.23 19.77
N ARG A 112 -1.54 0.25 20.40
CA ARG A 112 -0.27 0.35 21.11
C ARG A 112 0.77 -0.53 20.43
N ARG A 113 2.04 -0.32 20.80
CA ARG A 113 3.15 -1.20 20.39
C ARG A 113 2.84 -2.69 20.62
N THR A 114 2.27 -3.02 21.78
CA THR A 114 1.89 -4.39 22.16
C THR A 114 0.83 -5.00 21.26
N ASP A 115 0.03 -4.19 20.57
CA ASP A 115 -1.01 -4.70 19.67
C ASP A 115 -0.40 -5.15 18.32
N ILE A 116 0.75 -4.60 17.94
CA ILE A 116 1.46 -5.00 16.71
C ILE A 116 2.58 -6.02 16.94
N GLU A 117 3.08 -6.16 18.17
CA GLU A 117 4.13 -7.14 18.53
C GLU A 117 3.85 -8.57 18.08
N PRO A 118 2.62 -9.11 18.24
CA PRO A 118 2.30 -10.47 17.81
C PRO A 118 2.49 -10.72 16.31
N TYR A 119 2.48 -9.67 15.49
CA TYR A 119 2.56 -9.77 14.02
C TYR A 119 3.98 -9.61 13.46
N LEU A 120 4.97 -9.22 14.29
CA LEU A 120 6.34 -9.02 13.81
C LEU A 120 7.05 -10.30 13.32
N PRO A 121 6.80 -11.50 13.87
CA PRO A 121 7.42 -12.73 13.39
C PRO A 121 6.81 -13.31 12.10
N GLU A 122 5.70 -12.75 11.61
CA GLU A 122 5.01 -13.22 10.40
C GLU A 122 5.74 -12.88 9.09
#